data_AF-A0AAU6IQ63-F1
#
_entry.id   AF-A0AAU6IQ63-F1
#
_cell.length_a   1.000
_cell.length_b   1.000
_cell.length_c   1.000
_cell.angle_alpha   90.00
_cell.angle_beta   90.00
_cell.angle_gamma   90.00
#
_symmetry.space_group_name_H-M   'P 1'
#
loop_
_entity.id
_entity.type
_entity.pdbx_description
1 polymer ?
#
loop_
_entity_poly.entity_id
_entity_poly.type
_entity_poly.pdbx_seq_one_letter_code
_entity_poly.pdbx_strand_id
1 'polypeptide(L)'
;MSREQFDRLVEELEPYRRVLAEAEREKRNGINRRGYNPGFGFLDHRHRVLAAVLNRRNTITLTLTARLLGRDRNTLSYHAHRTMPLLAFAPDIVTAFAQTRRTHPPRTIEALESAIADYEINIKSGSS
;
A
#
# COMPACT_ATOMS: atom_id res chain seq x y z
N MET A 1 9.69 1.02 -8.42
CA MET A 1 9.72 1.99 -7.32
C MET A 1 10.92 1.66 -6.48
N SER A 2 11.90 2.55 -6.45
CA SER A 2 13.06 2.41 -5.58
C SER A 2 12.66 2.65 -4.12
N ARG A 3 13.54 2.30 -3.19
CA ARG A 3 13.31 2.54 -1.77
C ARG A 3 13.21 4.03 -1.46
N GLU A 4 14.06 4.86 -2.07
CA GLU A 4 14.10 6.31 -1.89
C GLU A 4 12.82 6.99 -2.42
N GLN A 5 12.28 6.48 -3.52
CA GLN A 5 11.00 6.96 -4.05
C GLN A 5 9.84 6.63 -3.10
N PHE A 6 9.85 5.44 -2.51
CA PHE A 6 8.88 5.05 -1.51
C PHE A 6 9.02 5.86 -0.22
N ASP A 7 10.25 6.12 0.23
CA ASP A 7 10.51 6.91 1.44
C ASP A 7 9.98 8.35 1.26
N ARG A 8 10.27 8.98 0.12
CA ARG A 8 9.70 10.30 -0.23
C ARG A 8 8.17 10.30 -0.26
N LEU A 9 7.56 9.27 -0.84
CA LEU A 9 6.10 9.12 -0.85
C LEU A 9 5.54 9.08 0.59
N VAL A 10 6.17 8.31 1.48
CA VAL A 10 5.73 8.17 2.86
C VAL A 10 5.79 9.51 3.58
N GLU A 11 6.89 10.25 3.40
CA GLU A 11 7.09 11.59 3.97
C GLU A 11 6.07 12.61 3.43
N GLU A 12 5.86 12.65 2.11
CA GLU A 12 4.90 13.56 1.47
C GLU A 12 3.46 13.31 1.92
N LEU A 13 3.12 12.04 2.23
CA LEU A 13 1.79 11.67 2.69
C LEU A 13 1.57 11.83 4.20
N GLU A 14 2.62 11.97 5.02
CA GLU A 14 2.48 12.07 6.48
C GLU A 14 1.62 13.28 6.92
N PRO A 15 1.77 14.50 6.36
CA PRO A 15 0.94 15.64 6.73
C PRO A 15 -0.57 15.41 6.50
N TYR A 16 -0.93 14.69 5.44
CA TYR A 16 -2.32 14.43 5.06
C TYR A 16 -2.98 13.32 5.88
N ARG A 17 -2.22 12.60 6.70
CA ARG A 17 -2.75 11.54 7.58
C ARG A 17 -3.85 12.05 8.51
N ARG A 18 -3.69 13.26 9.05
CA ARG A 18 -4.67 13.87 9.96
C ARG A 18 -5.97 14.20 9.22
N VAL A 19 -5.86 14.78 8.03
CA VAL A 19 -7.00 15.09 7.15
C VAL A 19 -7.81 13.83 6.85
N LEU A 20 -7.15 12.71 6.53
CA LEU A 20 -7.85 11.44 6.30
C LEU A 20 -8.54 10.92 7.58
N ALA A 21 -7.88 11.02 8.73
CA ALA A 21 -8.46 10.58 10.01
C ALA A 21 -9.68 11.42 10.41
N GLU A 22 -9.64 12.72 10.14
CA GLU A 22 -10.74 13.65 10.36
C GLU A 22 -11.91 13.36 9.42
N ALA A 23 -11.65 13.22 8.12
CA ALA A 23 -12.68 12.84 7.14
C ALA A 23 -13.36 11.51 7.49
N GLU A 24 -12.60 10.54 8.01
CA GLU A 24 -13.14 9.27 8.49
C GLU A 24 -14.02 9.41 9.74
N ARG A 25 -13.66 10.32 10.66
CA ARG A 25 -14.47 10.65 11.84
C ARG A 25 -15.77 11.34 11.46
N GLU A 26 -15.71 12.29 10.54
CA GLU A 26 -16.86 13.06 10.04
C GLU A 26 -17.86 12.16 9.31
N LYS A 27 -17.38 11.31 8.39
CA LYS A 27 -18.22 10.35 7.65
C LYS A 27 -19.03 9.43 8.56
N ARG A 28 -18.59 9.26 9.81
CA ARG A 28 -19.16 8.34 10.80
C ARG A 28 -19.68 9.07 12.03
N ASN A 29 -19.90 10.39 11.93
CA ASN A 29 -20.59 11.15 12.95
C ASN A 29 -22.04 10.66 13.06
N GLY A 30 -22.52 10.40 14.28
CA GLY A 30 -23.88 9.88 14.52
C GLY A 30 -24.10 8.36 14.41
N ILE A 31 -23.08 7.55 14.08
CA ILE A 31 -23.19 6.08 14.08
C ILE A 31 -22.68 5.52 15.41
N ASN A 32 -23.42 4.60 16.06
CA ASN A 32 -23.03 3.98 17.34
C ASN A 32 -21.67 3.25 17.25
N ARG A 33 -20.71 3.58 18.13
CA ARG A 33 -19.25 3.35 17.94
C ARG A 33 -18.59 2.31 18.84
N ARG A 34 -19.21 1.15 19.11
CA ARG A 34 -18.48 0.11 19.85
C ARG A 34 -17.34 -0.46 18.99
N GLY A 35 -16.08 -0.25 19.42
CA GLY A 35 -14.88 -0.83 18.80
C GLY A 35 -14.28 -0.08 17.61
N TYR A 36 -14.74 1.14 17.29
CA TYR A 36 -14.20 1.91 16.17
C TYR A 36 -12.96 2.72 16.57
N ASN A 37 -11.82 2.44 15.94
CA ASN A 37 -10.61 3.24 16.07
C ASN A 37 -10.44 4.15 14.82
N PRO A 38 -10.84 5.43 14.86
CA PRO A 38 -10.65 6.37 13.76
C PRO A 38 -9.17 6.73 13.52
N GLY A 39 -8.28 6.36 14.44
CA GLY A 39 -6.90 6.81 14.48
C GLY A 39 -5.89 5.86 13.88
N PHE A 40 -6.26 4.98 12.94
CA PHE A 40 -5.32 4.12 12.20
C PHE A 40 -4.25 3.39 13.05
N GLY A 41 -4.50 3.17 14.35
CA GLY A 41 -3.44 3.09 15.36
C GLY A 41 -2.73 1.75 15.47
N PHE A 42 -3.10 0.77 14.65
CA PHE A 42 -2.53 -0.59 14.72
C PHE A 42 -1.48 -0.86 13.64
N LEU A 43 -1.49 -0.08 12.55
CA LEU A 43 -0.54 -0.22 11.46
C LEU A 43 0.17 1.11 11.23
N ASP A 44 1.50 1.08 11.31
CA ASP A 44 2.35 2.24 11.06
C ASP A 44 2.08 2.87 9.68
N HIS A 45 2.24 4.20 9.57
CA HIS A 45 1.96 4.95 8.34
C HIS A 45 2.71 4.39 7.14
N ARG A 46 4.00 4.06 7.30
CA ARG A 46 4.81 3.45 6.23
C ARG A 46 4.17 2.16 5.73
N HIS A 47 3.77 1.27 6.64
CA HIS A 47 3.13 0.00 6.28
C HIS A 47 1.75 0.20 5.64
N ARG A 48 1.01 1.23 6.05
CA ARG A 48 -0.27 1.59 5.43
C ARG A 48 -0.11 2.08 4.00
N VAL A 49 0.86 2.97 3.76
CA VAL A 49 1.20 3.47 2.42
C VAL A 49 1.68 2.31 1.55
N LEU A 50 2.55 1.44 2.07
CA LEU A 50 2.99 0.23 1.37
C LEU A 50 1.79 -0.65 0.98
N ALA A 51 0.88 -0.92 1.91
CA ALA A 51 -0.31 -1.72 1.64
C ALA A 51 -1.22 -1.10 0.57
N ALA A 52 -1.41 0.23 0.59
CA ALA A 52 -2.18 0.94 -0.42
C ALA A 52 -1.53 0.87 -1.81
N VAL A 53 -0.23 1.09 -1.90
CA VAL A 53 0.53 1.01 -3.16
C VAL A 53 0.47 -0.40 -3.75
N LEU A 54 0.73 -1.42 -2.93
CA LEU A 54 0.70 -2.82 -3.37
C LEU A 54 -0.70 -3.24 -3.82
N ASN A 55 -1.75 -2.81 -3.10
CA ASN A 55 -3.13 -3.07 -3.47
C ASN A 55 -3.51 -2.39 -4.80
N ARG A 56 -3.11 -1.13 -4.98
CA ARG A 56 -3.37 -0.36 -6.21
C ARG A 56 -2.71 -1.00 -7.43
N ARG A 57 -1.47 -1.48 -7.29
CA ARG A 57 -0.67 -2.06 -8.37
C ARG A 57 -0.92 -3.55 -8.57
N ASN A 58 -1.59 -4.22 -7.63
CA ASN A 58 -1.78 -5.66 -7.61
C ASN A 58 -0.45 -6.42 -7.84
N THR A 59 0.63 -5.97 -7.19
CA THR A 59 1.99 -6.49 -7.42
C THR A 59 2.18 -7.85 -6.76
N ILE A 60 1.62 -8.02 -5.55
CA ILE A 60 1.52 -9.25 -4.78
C ILE A 60 0.12 -9.31 -4.16
N THR A 61 -0.35 -10.50 -3.79
CA THR A 61 -1.64 -10.58 -3.09
C THR A 61 -1.57 -9.96 -1.70
N LEU A 62 -2.66 -9.30 -1.28
CA LEU A 62 -2.80 -8.78 0.10
C LEU A 62 -2.59 -9.87 1.16
N THR A 63 -2.95 -11.12 0.86
CA THR A 63 -2.70 -12.26 1.75
C THR A 63 -1.21 -12.48 1.97
N LEU A 64 -0.41 -12.50 0.89
CA LEU A 64 1.04 -12.65 0.98
C LEU A 64 1.66 -11.44 1.69
N THR A 65 1.23 -10.21 1.36
CA THR A 65 1.70 -8.99 2.05
C THR A 65 1.42 -9.05 3.55
N ALA A 66 0.24 -9.53 3.96
CA ALA A 66 -0.11 -9.64 5.36
C ALA A 66 0.82 -10.62 6.10
N ARG A 67 1.12 -11.77 5.48
CA ARG A 67 2.08 -12.74 6.00
C ARG A 67 3.48 -12.13 6.17
N LEU A 68 3.97 -11.41 5.15
CA LEU A 68 5.28 -10.75 5.20
C LEU A 68 5.37 -9.67 6.28
N LEU A 69 4.27 -8.99 6.58
CA LEU A 69 4.19 -7.96 7.63
C LEU A 69 3.82 -8.51 9.02
N GLY A 70 3.63 -9.83 9.15
CA GLY A 70 3.18 -10.44 10.41
C GLY A 70 1.79 -9.97 10.87
N ARG A 71 0.88 -9.66 9.92
CA ARG A 71 -0.47 -9.15 10.19
C ARG A 71 -1.54 -10.08 9.62
N ASP A 72 -2.77 -9.94 10.11
CA ASP A 72 -3.91 -10.58 9.49
C ASP A 72 -4.35 -9.87 8.20
N ARG A 73 -4.87 -10.65 7.26
CA ARG A 73 -5.26 -10.18 5.92
C ARG A 73 -6.41 -9.17 5.97
N ASN A 74 -7.32 -9.27 6.94
CA ASN A 74 -8.48 -8.38 7.00
C ASN A 74 -8.10 -7.00 7.50
N THR A 75 -7.24 -6.92 8.52
CA THR A 75 -6.62 -5.69 9.01
C THR A 75 -5.80 -5.02 7.92
N LEU A 76 -4.95 -5.78 7.21
CA LEU A 76 -4.17 -5.19 6.13
C LEU A 76 -5.07 -4.67 4.99
N SER A 77 -6.10 -5.43 4.61
CA SER A 77 -7.10 -5.02 3.62
C SER A 77 -7.82 -3.73 4.05
N TYR A 78 -8.30 -3.68 5.30
CA TYR A 78 -8.93 -2.50 5.88
C TYR A 78 -8.02 -1.28 5.77
N HIS A 79 -6.76 -1.41 6.18
CA HIS A 79 -5.80 -0.30 6.14
C HIS A 79 -5.42 0.11 4.71
N ALA A 80 -5.25 -0.84 3.78
CA ALA A 80 -4.98 -0.55 2.38
C ALA A 80 -6.11 0.32 1.80
N HIS A 81 -7.37 -0.13 1.89
CA HIS A 81 -8.52 0.58 1.35
C HIS A 81 -8.72 1.97 1.95
N ARG A 82 -8.48 2.13 3.26
CA ARG A 82 -8.62 3.44 3.90
C ARG A 82 -7.48 4.39 3.61
N THR A 83 -6.31 3.88 3.27
CA THR A 83 -5.12 4.70 2.97
C THR A 83 -5.07 5.06 1.49
N MET A 84 -5.79 4.33 0.63
CA MET A 84 -5.90 4.60 -0.81
C MET A 84 -6.18 6.08 -1.17
N PRO A 85 -7.10 6.81 -0.50
CA PRO A 85 -7.35 8.21 -0.82
C PRO A 85 -6.14 9.13 -0.61
N LEU A 86 -5.19 8.77 0.28
CA LEU A 86 -3.98 9.58 0.48
C LEU A 86 -3.12 9.62 -0.77
N LEU A 87 -3.13 8.57 -1.59
CA LEU A 87 -2.35 8.51 -2.82
C LEU A 87 -2.72 9.64 -3.81
N ALA A 88 -3.89 10.26 -3.68
CA ALA A 88 -4.29 11.40 -4.50
C ALA A 88 -3.50 12.69 -4.18
N PHE A 89 -2.89 12.80 -2.99
CA PHE A 89 -2.09 13.97 -2.59
C PHE A 89 -0.62 13.91 -3.06
N ALA A 90 -0.20 12.79 -3.66
CA ALA A 90 1.14 12.63 -4.24
C ALA A 90 1.03 12.14 -5.71
N PRO A 91 0.33 12.88 -6.59
CA PRO A 91 -0.01 12.40 -7.93
C PRO A 91 1.21 12.15 -8.80
N ASP A 92 2.26 12.96 -8.70
CA ASP A 92 3.46 12.82 -9.54
C ASP A 92 4.22 11.54 -9.23
N ILE A 93 4.37 11.24 -7.94
CA ILE A 93 5.02 10.02 -7.45
C ILE A 93 4.15 8.79 -7.79
N VAL A 94 2.83 8.87 -7.61
CA VAL A 94 1.93 7.74 -7.91
C VAL A 94 1.83 7.47 -9.42
N THR A 95 1.82 8.52 -10.24
CA THR A 95 1.77 8.41 -11.72
C THR A 95 3.09 7.86 -12.26
N ALA A 96 4.23 8.26 -11.69
CA ALA A 96 5.54 7.68 -12.02
C ALA A 96 5.64 6.16 -11.73
N PHE A 97 4.76 5.60 -10.91
CA PHE A 97 4.72 4.17 -10.58
C PHE A 97 3.42 3.47 -10.96
N ALA A 98 2.62 4.07 -11.85
CA ALA A 98 1.49 3.43 -12.51
C ALA A 98 1.96 2.36 -13.52
N GLN A 99 2.85 1.45 -13.10
CA GLN A 99 3.10 0.23 -13.85
C GLN A 99 1.81 -0.60 -13.91
N THR A 100 1.68 -1.32 -15.00
CA THR A 100 0.57 -2.20 -15.36
C THR A 100 0.18 -3.07 -14.17
N ARG A 101 -1.11 -3.04 -13.82
CA ARG A 101 -1.69 -3.91 -12.82
C ARG A 101 -1.41 -5.36 -13.24
N ARG A 102 -0.75 -6.14 -12.38
CA ARG A 102 -0.48 -7.56 -12.69
C ARG A 102 -1.81 -8.32 -12.73
N THR A 103 -2.09 -9.05 -13.80
CA THR A 103 -3.30 -9.88 -13.90
C THR A 103 -3.28 -11.03 -12.89
N HIS A 104 -2.09 -11.61 -12.67
CA HIS A 104 -1.86 -12.70 -11.73
C HIS A 104 -0.72 -12.36 -10.77
N PRO A 105 -1.02 -11.73 -9.62
CA PRO A 105 -0.02 -11.46 -8.60
C PRO A 105 0.48 -12.75 -7.93
N PRO A 106 1.76 -12.82 -7.53
CA PRO A 106 2.28 -13.87 -6.68
C PRO A 106 1.46 -14.07 -5.40
N ARG A 107 1.24 -15.34 -5.05
CA ARG A 107 0.48 -15.78 -3.88
C ARG A 107 1.33 -16.48 -2.82
N THR A 108 2.54 -16.90 -3.19
CA THR A 108 3.51 -17.60 -2.33
C THR A 108 4.85 -16.88 -2.36
N ILE A 109 5.76 -17.23 -1.44
CA ILE A 109 7.11 -16.65 -1.38
C ILE A 109 7.90 -17.06 -2.62
N GLU A 110 7.81 -18.33 -3.03
CA GLU A 110 8.52 -18.87 -4.19
C GLU A 110 8.08 -18.15 -5.48
N ALA A 111 6.77 -17.94 -5.67
CA ALA A 111 6.25 -17.20 -6.81
C ALA A 111 6.67 -15.72 -6.79
N LEU A 112 6.91 -15.14 -5.60
CA LEU A 112 7.43 -13.79 -5.47
C LEU A 112 8.92 -13.74 -5.83
N GLU A 113 9.70 -14.69 -5.34
CA GLU A 113 11.13 -14.83 -5.66
C GLU A 113 11.35 -15.02 -7.17
N SER A 114 10.59 -15.91 -7.82
CA SER A 114 10.65 -16.08 -9.28
C SER A 114 10.31 -14.78 -10.01
N ALA A 115 9.27 -14.07 -9.57
CA ALA A 115 8.89 -12.80 -10.15
C ALA A 115 9.95 -11.69 -9.99
N ILE A 116 10.71 -11.71 -8.89
CA ILE A 116 11.83 -10.79 -8.66
C ILE A 116 12.98 -11.16 -9.61
N ALA A 117 13.33 -12.44 -9.70
CA ALA A 117 14.37 -12.92 -10.61
C ALA A 117 14.06 -12.56 -12.08
N ASP A 118 12.83 -12.78 -12.54
CA ASP A 118 12.38 -12.41 -13.89
C ASP A 118 12.52 -10.90 -14.15
N TYR A 119 12.17 -10.07 -13.15
CA TYR A 119 12.29 -8.62 -13.25
C TYR A 119 13.76 -8.18 -13.36
N GLU A 120 14.64 -8.76 -12.55
CA GLU A 120 16.07 -8.46 -12.57
C GLU A 120 16.73 -8.87 -13.88
N ILE A 121 16.36 -10.03 -14.44
CA ILE A 121 16.83 -10.49 -15.75
C ILE A 121 16.40 -9.50 -16.84
N ASN A 122 15.12 -9.11 -16.87
CA ASN A 122 14.61 -8.20 -17.88
C ASN A 122 15.25 -6.80 -17.83
N ILE A 123 15.56 -6.27 -16.64
CA ILE A 123 16.31 -5.01 -16.51
C ILE A 123 17.72 -5.15 -17.11
N LYS A 124 18.42 -6.24 -16.78
CA LYS A 124 19.79 -6.47 -17.26
C LYS A 124 19.84 -6.64 -18.78
N SER A 125 18.89 -7.37 -19.36
CA SER A 125 18.80 -7.60 -20.80
C SER A 125 18.38 -6.36 -21.60
N GLY A 126 17.57 -5.46 -21.03
CA GLY A 126 17.14 -4.22 -21.69
C GLY A 126 18.13 -3.05 -21.58
N SER A 127 19.25 -3.24 -20.86
CA SER A 127 20.32 -2.25 -20.71
C SER A 127 21.55 -2.58 -21.57
N SER A 128 21.43 -3.51 -22.52
CA SER A 128 22.44 -3.88 -23.54
C SER A 128 22.01 -3.35 -24.91
#